data_AF-A0A814N583-F1
#
_entry.id   AF-A0A814N583-F1
#
_cell.length_a   1.000
_cell.length_b   1.000
_cell.length_c   1.000
_cell.angle_alpha   90.00
_cell.angle_beta   90.00
_cell.angle_gamma   90.00
#
_symmetry.space_group_name_H-M   'P 1'
#
loop_
_entity.id
_entity.type
_entity.pdbx_description
1 polymer ?
#
loop_
_entity_poly.entity_id
_entity_poly.type
_entity_poly.pdbx_seq_one_letter_code
_entity_poly.pdbx_strand_id
1 'polypeptide(L)'
;MTDDHSLMDIDETDEILYEVDVELHRTKQSIYLFQYPIRPYYRKYDETAFTSARIKEKYSLVEMDLLIDTQSSSYYSARGKQFADSTNQENKNQFFNSDHMDKQMIASSDSSDGDRYFVGLFDSITRHLIICPLKSVIQFRPQFNYLDATSSSTTNSNLTKDASFIDEDQMNTSDGEQSGSESEENKPEPVGSLVTMKFEKKESEYHKKKHLQSYNYYRQTRDNERWQDLICIMNADSLDAQRIRQQFLSNNNQSGATN
;
A
#
# COMPACT_ATOMS: atom_id res chain seq x y z
N MET A 1 -45.51 -3.18 -25.08
CA MET A 1 -44.53 -3.40 -24.00
C MET A 1 -44.66 -4.84 -23.59
N THR A 2 -43.89 -5.69 -24.25
CA THR A 2 -43.68 -7.08 -23.87
C THR A 2 -42.17 -7.26 -23.97
N ASP A 3 -41.56 -7.40 -22.80
CA ASP A 3 -40.14 -7.66 -22.64
C ASP A 3 -39.81 -8.99 -23.31
N ASP A 4 -39.14 -8.89 -24.46
CA ASP A 4 -38.56 -10.03 -25.16
C ASP A 4 -37.16 -10.27 -24.58
N HIS A 5 -37.12 -10.98 -23.45
CA HIS A 5 -35.89 -11.62 -23.01
C HIS A 5 -35.67 -12.81 -23.94
N SER A 6 -34.98 -12.55 -25.05
CA SER A 6 -34.39 -13.57 -25.92
C SER A 6 -33.43 -14.43 -25.08
N LEU A 7 -33.97 -15.48 -24.46
CA LEU A 7 -33.21 -16.70 -24.19
C LEU A 7 -32.62 -17.10 -25.53
N MET A 8 -31.29 -17.04 -25.63
CA MET A 8 -30.59 -17.55 -26.81
C MET A 8 -31.08 -18.98 -27.03
N ASP A 9 -31.82 -19.20 -28.12
CA ASP A 9 -32.10 -20.53 -28.64
C ASP A 9 -30.74 -21.14 -28.94
N ILE A 10 -30.26 -21.99 -28.03
CA ILE A 10 -29.10 -22.85 -28.27
C ILE A 10 -29.58 -23.80 -29.35
N ASP A 11 -29.16 -23.58 -30.59
CA ASP A 11 -29.44 -24.48 -31.69
C ASP A 11 -29.09 -25.91 -31.22
N GLU A 12 -30.07 -26.82 -31.20
CA GLU A 12 -29.94 -28.22 -30.75
C GLU A 12 -28.90 -29.05 -31.56
N THR A 13 -28.19 -28.40 -32.47
CA THR A 13 -27.18 -28.96 -33.36
C THR A 13 -25.74 -28.65 -32.95
N ASP A 14 -25.49 -27.92 -31.85
CA ASP A 14 -24.12 -27.69 -31.38
C ASP A 14 -23.54 -28.95 -30.69
N GLU A 15 -22.38 -29.41 -31.17
CA GLU A 15 -21.75 -30.65 -30.69
C GLU A 15 -20.93 -30.38 -29.41
N ILE A 16 -21.30 -31.04 -28.31
CA ILE A 16 -20.53 -30.99 -27.07
C ILE A 16 -19.20 -31.72 -27.27
N LEU A 17 -18.10 -30.98 -27.43
CA LEU A 17 -16.77 -31.55 -27.60
C LEU A 17 -16.20 -32.10 -26.29
N TYR A 18 -16.39 -31.37 -25.18
CA TYR A 18 -15.81 -31.69 -23.88
C TYR A 18 -16.71 -31.24 -22.73
N GLU A 19 -16.89 -32.12 -21.75
CA GLU A 19 -17.44 -31.80 -20.43
C GLU A 19 -16.29 -31.51 -19.46
N VAL A 20 -16.45 -30.47 -18.64
CA VAL A 20 -15.45 -30.01 -17.67
C VAL A 20 -16.12 -29.93 -16.30
N ASP A 21 -15.60 -30.70 -15.35
CA ASP A 21 -16.10 -30.70 -13.97
C ASP A 21 -15.59 -29.46 -13.24
N VAL A 22 -16.50 -28.63 -12.72
CA VAL A 22 -16.16 -27.39 -12.01
C VAL A 22 -16.37 -27.55 -10.52
N GLU A 23 -15.31 -27.42 -9.74
CA GLU A 23 -15.33 -27.49 -8.28
C GLU A 23 -15.06 -26.12 -7.64
N LEU A 24 -15.93 -25.69 -6.73
CA LEU A 24 -15.69 -24.50 -5.91
C LEU A 24 -14.92 -24.86 -4.65
N HIS A 25 -13.65 -24.47 -4.60
CA HIS A 25 -12.81 -24.64 -3.44
C HIS A 25 -12.82 -23.38 -2.56
N ARG A 26 -13.24 -23.52 -1.29
CA ARG A 26 -13.24 -22.44 -0.31
C ARG A 26 -12.10 -22.63 0.69
N THR A 27 -11.02 -21.88 0.51
CA THR A 27 -9.94 -21.83 1.48
C THR A 27 -10.28 -20.96 2.67
N LYS A 28 -9.71 -21.31 3.85
CA LYS A 28 -9.67 -20.39 4.99
C LYS A 28 -8.70 -19.21 4.75
N GLN A 29 -7.76 -19.38 3.84
CA GLN A 29 -6.77 -18.38 3.47
C GLN A 29 -7.34 -17.40 2.45
N SER A 30 -6.98 -16.13 2.61
CA SER A 30 -7.34 -15.05 1.68
C SER A 30 -6.44 -15.07 0.45
N ILE A 31 -7.03 -15.18 -0.73
CA ILE A 31 -6.31 -15.12 -2.00
C ILE A 31 -6.38 -13.68 -2.54
N TYR A 32 -5.23 -13.14 -2.95
CA TYR A 32 -5.13 -11.82 -3.55
C TYR A 32 -4.53 -11.92 -4.96
N LEU A 33 -4.97 -11.04 -5.86
CA LEU A 33 -4.41 -10.94 -7.21
C LEU A 33 -3.56 -9.67 -7.28
N PHE A 34 -2.26 -9.84 -7.44
CA PHE A 34 -1.33 -8.73 -7.53
C PHE A 34 -1.08 -8.37 -9.01
N GLN A 35 -1.37 -7.13 -9.36
CA GLN A 35 -1.18 -6.59 -10.72
C GLN A 35 -0.11 -5.50 -10.72
N TYR A 36 0.64 -5.44 -11.81
CA TYR A 36 1.72 -4.46 -12.02
C TYR A 36 1.48 -3.69 -13.32
N PRO A 37 0.57 -2.70 -13.35
CA PRO A 37 0.11 -2.06 -14.60
C PRO A 37 1.24 -1.42 -15.42
N ILE A 38 2.31 -0.95 -14.76
CA ILE A 38 3.44 -0.27 -15.40
C ILE A 38 4.56 -1.22 -15.84
N ARG A 39 4.43 -2.53 -15.59
CA ARG A 39 5.48 -3.50 -15.88
C ARG A 39 5.03 -4.43 -17.01
N PRO A 40 5.76 -4.48 -18.14
CA PRO A 40 5.45 -5.39 -19.23
C PRO A 40 5.54 -6.86 -18.82
N TYR A 41 4.72 -7.72 -19.44
CA TYR A 41 4.62 -9.15 -19.09
C TYR A 41 5.95 -9.91 -19.17
N TYR A 42 6.83 -9.53 -20.10
CA TYR A 42 8.11 -10.20 -20.34
C TYR A 42 9.18 -9.85 -19.28
N ARG A 43 8.98 -8.78 -18.51
CA ARG A 43 9.90 -8.38 -17.44
C ARG A 43 9.27 -8.77 -16.11
N LYS A 44 9.50 -10.00 -15.66
CA LYS A 44 8.97 -10.50 -14.38
C LYS A 44 9.79 -10.01 -13.19
N TYR A 45 9.25 -10.15 -11.97
CA TYR A 45 9.97 -9.89 -10.72
C TYR A 45 10.72 -11.12 -10.18
N ASP A 46 10.66 -12.26 -10.88
CA ASP A 46 11.23 -13.54 -10.44
C ASP A 46 12.75 -13.46 -10.16
N GLU A 47 13.47 -12.58 -10.87
CA GLU A 47 14.92 -12.36 -10.72
C GLU A 47 15.27 -11.34 -9.64
N THR A 48 14.33 -10.50 -9.22
CA THR A 48 14.54 -9.46 -8.21
C THR A 48 14.13 -9.99 -6.84
N ALA A 49 15.07 -10.10 -5.92
CA ALA A 49 14.77 -10.55 -4.56
C ALA A 49 13.89 -9.53 -3.82
N PHE A 50 12.71 -9.95 -3.35
CA PHE A 50 11.93 -9.20 -2.36
C PHE A 50 12.67 -9.31 -1.01
N THR A 51 12.85 -8.17 -0.34
CA THR A 51 13.47 -8.13 1.01
C THR A 51 12.43 -8.33 2.08
N SER A 52 11.32 -7.61 1.97
CA SER A 52 10.25 -7.59 2.95
C SER A 52 8.94 -7.33 2.25
N ALA A 53 7.87 -7.90 2.79
CA ALA A 53 6.51 -7.54 2.44
C ALA A 53 5.72 -7.36 3.72
N ARG A 54 4.78 -6.43 3.70
CA ARG A 54 3.89 -6.14 4.81
C ARG A 54 2.49 -5.87 4.31
N ILE A 55 1.51 -6.29 5.09
CA ILE A 55 0.09 -6.16 4.77
C ILE A 55 -0.69 -5.53 5.91
N LYS A 56 -1.69 -4.72 5.55
CA LYS A 56 -2.82 -4.31 6.38
C LYS A 56 -4.05 -5.01 5.82
N GLU A 57 -4.49 -6.06 6.50
CA GLU A 57 -5.48 -6.98 5.98
C GLU A 57 -6.85 -6.35 5.79
N LYS A 58 -7.26 -5.42 6.68
CA LYS A 58 -8.59 -4.82 6.64
C LYS A 58 -8.77 -3.90 5.42
N TYR A 59 -7.75 -3.15 5.06
CA TYR A 59 -7.78 -2.25 3.90
C TYR A 59 -7.11 -2.84 2.65
N SER A 60 -6.67 -4.11 2.71
CA SER A 60 -5.94 -4.77 1.62
C SER A 60 -4.77 -3.93 1.11
N LEU A 61 -4.08 -3.24 2.01
CA LEU A 61 -2.87 -2.49 1.65
C LEU A 61 -1.68 -3.39 1.79
N VAL A 62 -0.88 -3.46 0.73
CA VAL A 62 0.33 -4.27 0.69
C VAL A 62 1.47 -3.38 0.26
N GLU A 63 2.59 -3.52 0.96
CA GLU A 63 3.85 -2.87 0.61
C GLU A 63 4.94 -3.92 0.52
N MET A 64 5.77 -3.81 -0.51
CA MET A 64 6.88 -4.74 -0.75
C MET A 64 8.13 -3.96 -1.10
N ASP A 65 9.25 -4.35 -0.48
CA ASP A 65 10.58 -3.82 -0.78
C ASP A 65 11.29 -4.76 -1.76
N LEU A 66 11.64 -4.21 -2.92
CA LEU A 66 12.39 -4.87 -3.99
C LEU A 66 13.87 -4.49 -3.91
N LEU A 67 14.77 -5.46 -4.00
CA LEU A 67 16.19 -5.16 -4.13
C LEU A 67 16.54 -4.63 -5.52
N ILE A 68 17.44 -3.66 -5.54
CA ILE A 68 18.05 -3.10 -6.73
C ILE A 68 19.52 -3.54 -6.75
N ASP A 69 19.96 -4.07 -7.88
CA ASP A 69 21.37 -4.35 -8.11
C ASP A 69 22.14 -3.04 -8.33
N THR A 70 22.92 -2.63 -7.33
CA THR A 70 23.74 -1.41 -7.35
C THR A 70 25.07 -1.59 -8.09
N GLN A 71 25.44 -2.82 -8.45
CA GLN A 71 26.66 -3.14 -9.20
C GLN A 71 26.42 -3.22 -10.71
N SER A 72 25.15 -3.25 -11.13
CA SER A 72 24.76 -3.27 -12.55
C SER A 72 25.27 -2.04 -13.29
N SER A 73 25.64 -2.21 -14.56
CA SER A 73 26.02 -1.12 -15.47
C SER A 73 24.88 -0.11 -15.71
N SER A 74 23.63 -0.51 -15.45
CA SER A 74 22.46 0.35 -15.56
C SER A 74 22.25 1.24 -14.34
N TYR A 75 23.00 1.02 -13.25
CA TYR A 75 22.87 1.77 -12.02
C TYR A 75 23.88 2.92 -11.96
N TYR A 76 23.38 4.15 -11.85
CA TYR A 76 24.25 5.31 -11.68
C TYR A 76 24.58 5.54 -10.19
N SER A 77 25.69 4.94 -9.75
CA SER A 77 26.13 4.91 -8.35
C SER A 77 26.19 6.28 -7.69
N ALA A 78 26.75 7.31 -8.36
CA ALA A 78 26.89 8.63 -7.76
C ALA A 78 25.54 9.26 -7.35
N ARG A 79 24.48 9.07 -8.16
CA ARG A 79 23.13 9.56 -7.81
C ARG A 79 22.45 8.66 -6.79
N GLY A 80 22.66 7.35 -6.88
CA GLY A 80 22.18 6.39 -5.88
C GLY A 80 22.68 6.71 -4.48
N LYS A 81 23.96 7.07 -4.36
CA LYS A 81 24.58 7.52 -3.12
C LYS A 81 23.99 8.84 -2.61
N GLN A 82 23.82 9.83 -3.49
CA GLN A 82 23.20 11.10 -3.11
C GLN A 82 21.82 10.92 -2.47
N PHE A 83 20.99 10.04 -3.04
CA PHE A 83 19.67 9.75 -2.48
C PHE A 83 19.74 9.00 -1.14
N ALA A 84 20.64 8.03 -1.02
CA ALA A 84 20.82 7.29 0.23
C ALA A 84 21.32 8.19 1.36
N ASP A 85 22.34 9.02 1.10
CA ASP A 85 22.90 9.97 2.06
C ASP A 85 21.84 10.96 2.56
N SER A 86 21.07 11.55 1.64
CA SER A 86 20.05 12.54 1.98
C SER A 86 18.92 11.93 2.84
N THR A 87 18.52 10.70 2.54
CA THR A 87 17.40 10.02 3.23
C THR A 87 17.81 9.47 4.61
N ASN A 88 19.03 8.92 4.71
CA ASN A 88 19.55 8.32 5.94
C ASN A 88 19.99 9.38 6.98
N GLN A 89 20.32 10.60 6.56
CA GLN A 89 20.62 11.69 7.50
C GLN A 89 19.39 12.16 8.28
N GLU A 90 18.21 12.14 7.65
CA GLU A 90 16.97 12.59 8.29
C GLU A 90 16.35 11.51 9.18
N ASN A 91 16.39 10.25 8.72
CA ASN A 91 15.85 9.13 9.48
C ASN A 91 16.91 8.58 10.43
N LYS A 92 16.67 8.68 11.74
CA LYS A 92 17.53 8.03 12.77
C LYS A 92 17.68 6.52 12.56
N ASN A 93 16.77 5.91 11.80
CA ASN A 93 16.86 4.54 11.32
C ASN A 93 17.26 4.57 9.83
N GLN A 94 18.28 3.78 9.47
CA GLN A 94 18.72 3.65 8.09
C GLN A 94 17.56 3.16 7.21
N PHE A 95 17.13 3.97 6.24
CA PHE A 95 16.05 3.60 5.32
C PHE A 95 16.58 2.60 4.27
N PHE A 96 17.75 2.89 3.70
CA PHE A 96 18.50 1.99 2.81
C PHE A 96 19.53 1.20 3.62
N ASN A 97 19.76 -0.07 3.31
CA ASN A 97 20.68 -0.90 4.10
C ASN A 97 22.15 -0.59 3.80
N SER A 98 22.43 -0.16 2.58
CA SER A 98 23.76 0.29 2.12
C SER A 98 23.85 1.82 2.03
N ASP A 99 25.03 2.31 1.63
CA ASP A 99 25.31 3.72 1.30
C ASP A 99 24.76 4.12 -0.08
N HIS A 100 24.02 3.24 -0.76
CA HIS A 100 23.38 3.46 -2.04
C HIS A 100 21.89 3.15 -1.94
N MET A 101 21.11 3.69 -2.89
CA MET A 101 19.70 3.33 -3.05
C MET A 101 19.60 1.89 -3.57
N ASP A 102 19.59 0.94 -2.62
CA ASP A 102 19.65 -0.51 -2.85
C ASP A 102 18.28 -1.19 -2.84
N LYS A 103 17.22 -0.44 -2.56
CA LYS A 103 15.85 -0.95 -2.60
C LYS A 103 14.87 0.02 -3.23
N GLN A 104 13.82 -0.53 -3.82
CA GLN A 104 12.66 0.18 -4.33
C GLN A 104 11.42 -0.33 -3.60
N MET A 105 10.60 0.58 -3.08
CA MET A 105 9.31 0.22 -2.49
C MET A 105 8.21 0.26 -3.53
N ILE A 106 7.37 -0.76 -3.56
CA ILE A 106 6.09 -0.75 -4.28
C ILE A 106 4.96 -0.88 -3.26
N ALA A 107 3.88 -0.13 -3.48
CA ALA A 107 2.71 -0.17 -2.62
C ALA A 107 1.43 -0.30 -3.44
N SER A 108 0.41 -0.85 -2.81
CA SER A 108 -0.96 -0.85 -3.30
C SER A 108 -1.46 0.57 -3.50
N SER A 109 -1.95 0.87 -4.70
CA SER A 109 -2.56 2.17 -5.05
C SER A 109 -4.08 2.12 -4.99
N ASP A 110 -4.65 1.11 -5.67
CA ASP A 110 -6.07 0.83 -5.72
C ASP A 110 -6.29 -0.66 -5.46
N SER A 111 -7.32 -0.97 -4.69
CA SER A 111 -7.83 -2.32 -4.48
C SER A 111 -9.28 -2.38 -4.96
N SER A 112 -9.62 -3.39 -5.74
CA SER A 112 -11.01 -3.67 -6.10
C SER A 112 -11.51 -4.91 -5.37
N ASP A 113 -12.79 -4.94 -5.06
CA ASP A 113 -13.42 -6.09 -4.40
C ASP A 113 -13.27 -7.35 -5.25
N GLY A 114 -12.85 -8.43 -4.59
CA GLY A 114 -12.60 -9.73 -5.21
C GLY A 114 -13.86 -10.58 -5.40
N ASP A 115 -15.01 -10.18 -4.83
CA ASP A 115 -16.24 -10.99 -4.74
C ASP A 115 -16.79 -11.48 -6.10
N ARG A 116 -16.44 -10.80 -7.19
CA ARG A 116 -16.88 -11.16 -8.56
C ARG A 116 -15.82 -11.93 -9.35
N TYR A 117 -14.66 -12.18 -8.75
CA TYR A 117 -13.51 -12.77 -9.41
C TYR A 117 -13.13 -14.09 -8.74
N PHE A 118 -12.80 -15.06 -9.58
CA PHE A 118 -12.32 -16.38 -9.17
C PHE A 118 -10.99 -16.66 -9.85
N VAL A 119 -10.10 -17.34 -9.13
CA VAL A 119 -8.88 -17.91 -9.69
C VAL A 119 -9.16 -19.38 -9.98
N GLY A 120 -9.02 -19.77 -11.24
CA GLY A 120 -9.23 -21.14 -11.70
C GLY A 120 -7.91 -21.87 -11.94
N LEU A 121 -7.79 -23.10 -11.44
CA LEU A 121 -6.77 -24.06 -11.82
C LEU A 121 -7.43 -25.11 -12.71
N PHE A 122 -7.03 -25.14 -13.97
CA PHE A 122 -7.53 -26.11 -14.94
C PHE A 122 -6.51 -27.23 -15.14
N ASP A 123 -6.92 -28.47 -14.89
CA ASP A 123 -6.14 -29.66 -15.25
C ASP A 123 -6.67 -30.23 -16.57
N SER A 124 -5.83 -30.17 -17.61
CA SER A 124 -6.19 -30.65 -18.94
C SER A 124 -6.31 -32.17 -19.05
N ILE A 125 -5.68 -32.92 -18.14
CA ILE A 125 -5.67 -34.38 -18.16
C ILE A 125 -6.98 -34.92 -17.59
N THR A 126 -7.34 -34.46 -16.39
CA THR A 126 -8.56 -34.89 -15.72
C THR A 126 -9.79 -34.13 -16.21
N ARG A 127 -9.62 -32.94 -16.81
CA ARG A 127 -10.70 -31.99 -17.18
C ARG A 127 -11.46 -31.47 -15.97
N HIS A 128 -10.77 -31.33 -14.84
CA HIS A 128 -11.31 -30.69 -13.65
C HIS A 128 -10.83 -29.23 -13.60
N LEU A 129 -11.78 -28.32 -13.36
CA LEU A 129 -11.55 -26.90 -13.11
C LEU A 129 -11.85 -26.61 -11.64
N ILE A 130 -10.81 -26.31 -10.87
CA ILE A 130 -10.94 -25.90 -9.48
C ILE A 130 -10.96 -24.37 -9.45
N ILE A 131 -12.06 -23.77 -8.97
CA ILE A 131 -12.19 -22.32 -8.80
C ILE A 131 -12.11 -21.93 -7.32
N CYS A 132 -11.35 -20.86 -7.03
CA CYS A 132 -11.23 -20.29 -5.70
C CYS A 132 -11.65 -18.80 -5.71
N PRO A 133 -12.50 -18.34 -4.78
CA PRO A 133 -12.90 -16.94 -4.71
C PRO A 133 -11.72 -16.05 -4.32
N LEU A 134 -11.63 -14.88 -4.95
CA LEU A 134 -10.63 -13.89 -4.62
C LEU A 134 -11.11 -12.95 -3.52
N LYS A 135 -10.24 -12.55 -2.59
CA LYS A 135 -10.57 -11.51 -1.61
C LYS A 135 -10.49 -10.11 -2.21
N SER A 136 -9.40 -9.81 -2.91
CA SER A 136 -9.22 -8.51 -3.55
C SER A 136 -8.18 -8.58 -4.68
N VAL A 137 -8.38 -7.74 -5.69
CA VAL A 137 -7.37 -7.44 -6.72
C VAL A 137 -6.64 -6.17 -6.31
N ILE A 138 -5.32 -6.22 -6.23
CA ILE A 138 -4.47 -5.12 -5.77
C ILE A 138 -3.53 -4.70 -6.89
N GLN A 139 -3.49 -3.40 -7.16
CA GLN A 139 -2.57 -2.81 -8.14
C GLN A 139 -1.37 -2.15 -7.46
N PHE A 140 -0.17 -2.61 -7.78
CA PHE A 140 1.08 -2.04 -7.28
C PHE A 140 1.58 -0.88 -8.12
N ARG A 141 2.06 0.14 -7.43
CA ARG A 141 2.81 1.26 -8.01
C ARG A 141 4.09 1.52 -7.21
N PRO A 142 5.18 1.95 -7.88
CA PRO A 142 6.37 2.45 -7.21
C PRO A 142 6.03 3.61 -6.27
N GLN A 143 6.60 3.57 -5.08
CA GLN A 143 6.53 4.65 -4.11
C GLN A 143 7.89 5.34 -4.01
N PHE A 144 7.85 6.65 -3.84
CA PHE A 144 9.04 7.50 -3.79
C PHE A 144 9.14 8.24 -2.45
N ASN A 145 8.75 7.59 -1.35
CA ASN A 145 8.70 8.17 -0.01
C ASN A 145 10.03 8.80 0.44
N TYR A 146 11.15 8.31 -0.10
CA TYR A 146 12.47 8.85 0.17
C TYR A 146 12.68 10.28 -0.39
N LEU A 147 11.95 10.67 -1.44
CA LEU A 147 12.02 12.03 -1.99
C LEU A 147 11.34 13.05 -1.06
N ASP A 148 10.22 12.67 -0.46
CA ASP A 148 9.46 13.54 0.45
C ASP A 148 10.30 13.92 1.67
N ALA A 149 11.07 12.96 2.21
CA ALA A 149 12.05 13.20 3.27
C ALA A 149 12.99 14.36 2.88
N THR A 150 13.72 14.19 1.77
CA THR A 150 14.71 15.20 1.30
C THR A 150 14.13 16.59 1.04
N SER A 151 12.86 16.67 0.63
CA SER A 151 12.18 17.95 0.39
C SER A 151 11.85 18.70 1.68
N SER A 152 11.56 17.96 2.76
CA SER A 152 11.27 18.53 4.07
C SER A 152 12.52 19.16 4.70
N SER A 153 13.70 18.54 4.53
CA SER A 153 14.97 19.14 4.98
C SER A 153 15.38 20.37 4.16
N THR A 154 15.13 20.37 2.85
CA THR A 154 15.41 21.56 2.01
C THR A 154 14.53 22.74 2.44
N THR A 155 13.26 22.50 2.73
CA THR A 155 12.34 23.54 3.21
C THR A 155 12.75 24.06 4.59
N ASN A 156 13.09 23.17 5.53
CA ASN A 156 13.54 23.55 6.88
C ASN A 156 14.92 24.24 6.89
N SER A 157 15.82 23.91 5.97
CA SER A 157 17.12 24.57 5.83
C SER A 157 17.05 25.93 5.11
N ASN A 158 16.06 26.15 4.25
CA ASN A 158 15.80 27.47 3.66
C ASN A 158 15.07 28.40 4.65
N LEU A 159 14.14 27.87 5.47
CA LEU A 159 13.49 28.62 6.55
C LEU A 159 14.46 29.13 7.63
N THR A 160 15.66 28.57 7.73
CA THR A 160 16.72 29.02 8.66
C THR A 160 17.76 29.95 8.02
N LYS A 161 17.75 30.10 6.68
CA LYS A 161 18.67 30.98 5.94
C LYS A 161 18.03 32.30 5.50
N ASP A 162 16.70 32.34 5.35
CA ASP A 162 15.97 33.55 4.94
C ASP A 162 15.57 34.48 6.11
N ALA A 163 16.16 34.30 7.30
CA ALA A 163 16.00 35.21 8.44
C ALA A 163 17.07 36.32 8.50
N SER A 164 17.97 36.44 7.52
CA SER A 164 19.05 37.44 7.52
C SER A 164 19.03 38.45 6.37
N PHE A 165 17.91 38.61 5.67
CA PHE A 165 17.72 39.71 4.71
C PHE A 165 16.33 40.35 4.92
N ILE A 166 16.27 41.24 5.90
CA ILE A 166 15.20 42.23 6.01
C ILE A 166 15.65 43.40 5.14
N ASP A 167 15.00 43.61 4.00
CA ASP A 167 15.04 44.88 3.30
C ASP A 167 13.76 45.65 3.70
N GLU A 168 13.98 46.77 4.38
CA GLU A 168 13.01 47.79 4.71
C GLU A 168 12.57 48.48 3.42
N ASP A 169 11.31 48.31 3.00
CA ASP A 169 10.48 49.35 2.37
C ASP A 169 9.22 48.73 1.75
N GLN A 170 8.11 48.70 2.49
CA GLN A 170 6.92 49.47 2.12
C GLN A 170 5.79 49.25 3.14
N MET A 171 5.46 50.36 3.78
CA MET A 171 4.37 50.60 4.70
C MET A 171 2.99 50.59 4.00
N ASN A 172 2.01 50.05 4.74
CA ASN A 172 0.64 50.53 4.92
C ASN A 172 -0.44 50.28 3.86
N THR A 173 -1.36 49.36 4.20
CA THR A 173 -2.78 49.68 4.48
C THR A 173 -3.30 48.61 5.49
N SER A 174 -3.24 48.86 6.81
CA SER A 174 -4.38 49.12 7.73
C SER A 174 -5.67 48.35 7.40
N ASP A 175 -6.26 47.53 8.27
CA ASP A 175 -6.74 47.79 9.64
C ASP A 175 -6.44 46.60 10.59
N GLY A 176 -5.85 46.76 11.78
CA GLY A 176 -6.47 47.26 13.03
C GLY A 176 -6.93 46.03 13.86
N GLU A 177 -6.47 45.71 15.07
CA GLU A 177 -5.89 46.44 16.22
C GLU A 177 -4.97 45.42 16.96
N GLN A 178 -3.68 45.65 17.18
CA GLN A 178 -2.97 46.55 18.12
C GLN A 178 -2.85 46.04 19.57
N SER A 179 -1.58 46.01 20.01
CA SER A 179 -1.03 46.24 21.36
C SER A 179 -0.43 45.00 22.03
N GLY A 180 0.86 44.92 22.37
CA GLY A 180 2.03 45.81 22.31
C GLY A 180 3.17 45.04 23.01
N SER A 181 4.36 44.93 22.40
CA SER A 181 5.62 45.59 22.81
C SER A 181 5.93 45.43 24.31
N GLU A 182 7.07 44.91 24.79
CA GLU A 182 8.44 45.02 24.28
C GLU A 182 9.34 43.99 25.00
N SER A 183 10.50 43.79 24.40
CA SER A 183 11.66 42.99 24.80
C SER A 183 12.14 43.19 26.24
N GLU A 184 12.59 42.12 26.92
CA GLU A 184 13.86 42.11 27.66
C GLU A 184 14.40 40.67 27.78
N GLU A 185 15.67 40.51 27.41
CA GLU A 185 16.51 39.39 27.81
C GLU A 185 16.61 39.30 29.33
N ASN A 186 16.29 38.15 29.92
CA ASN A 186 17.07 37.47 30.98
C ASN A 186 16.29 36.24 31.48
N LYS A 187 16.89 35.04 31.37
CA LYS A 187 16.37 33.76 31.89
C LYS A 187 16.29 33.78 33.42
N PRO A 188 15.30 33.11 34.05
CA PRO A 188 15.46 31.68 34.40
C PRO A 188 14.20 30.81 34.16
N GLU A 189 14.42 29.50 33.98
CA GLU A 189 13.37 28.44 33.88
C GLU A 189 12.66 28.15 35.23
N PRO A 190 11.72 27.19 35.33
CA PRO A 190 10.40 27.13 34.68
C PRO A 190 9.31 26.90 35.74
N VAL A 191 8.28 27.76 35.84
CA VAL A 191 7.16 27.51 36.77
C VAL A 191 5.82 27.70 36.06
N GLY A 192 5.08 26.60 35.97
CA GLY A 192 3.68 26.59 35.53
C GLY A 192 3.50 25.98 34.14
N SER A 193 3.36 24.66 34.08
CA SER A 193 2.74 24.02 32.92
C SER A 193 1.37 24.66 32.70
N LEU A 194 1.22 25.39 31.59
CA LEU A 194 -0.07 25.92 31.19
C LEU A 194 -0.96 24.72 30.81
N VAL A 195 -1.79 24.28 31.75
CA VAL A 195 -2.79 23.22 31.52
C VAL A 195 -3.84 23.78 30.57
N THR A 196 -3.67 23.55 29.28
CA THR A 196 -4.68 23.89 28.28
C THR A 196 -5.80 22.86 28.35
N MET A 197 -6.80 23.12 29.19
CA MET A 197 -8.04 22.35 29.22
C MET A 197 -8.83 22.58 27.92
N LYS A 198 -8.68 21.68 26.95
CA LYS A 198 -9.57 21.62 25.77
C LYS A 198 -10.87 20.94 26.19
N PHE A 199 -11.92 21.73 26.38
CA PHE A 199 -13.26 21.19 26.61
C PHE A 199 -13.79 20.54 25.32
N GLU A 200 -14.09 19.24 25.41
CA GLU A 200 -14.73 18.50 24.32
C GLU A 200 -16.17 19.00 24.17
N LYS A 201 -16.43 19.82 23.14
CA LYS A 201 -17.79 20.20 22.78
C LYS A 201 -18.55 18.92 22.39
N LYS A 202 -19.73 18.69 22.99
CA LYS A 202 -20.64 17.61 22.57
C LYS A 202 -21.02 17.83 21.11
N GLU A 203 -20.37 17.11 20.22
CA GLU A 203 -20.61 17.19 18.79
C GLU A 203 -21.99 16.61 18.45
N SER A 204 -22.75 17.28 17.57
CA SER A 204 -24.05 16.79 17.10
C SER A 204 -23.86 15.52 16.25
N GLU A 205 -24.84 14.61 16.29
CA GLU A 205 -24.86 13.35 15.53
C GLU A 205 -24.63 13.55 14.02
N TYR A 206 -25.08 14.68 13.46
CA TYR A 206 -24.84 15.02 12.06
C TYR A 206 -23.35 15.30 11.77
N HIS A 207 -22.69 16.05 12.65
CA HIS A 207 -21.27 16.40 12.49
C HIS A 207 -20.38 15.18 12.69
N LYS A 208 -20.71 14.30 13.63
CA LYS A 208 -20.01 13.01 13.79
C LYS A 208 -20.08 12.15 12.53
N LYS A 209 -21.26 12.04 11.89
CA LYS A 209 -21.41 11.29 10.63
C LYS A 209 -20.58 11.90 9.49
N LYS A 210 -20.59 13.23 9.37
CA LYS A 210 -19.78 13.93 8.36
C LYS A 210 -18.28 13.80 8.64
N HIS A 211 -17.88 13.80 9.92
CA HIS A 211 -16.51 13.53 10.34
C HIS A 211 -16.08 12.10 9.97
N LEU A 212 -16.93 11.10 10.24
CA LEU A 212 -16.68 9.71 9.88
C LEU A 212 -16.55 9.50 8.36
N GLN A 213 -17.35 10.23 7.58
CA GLN A 213 -17.30 10.21 6.11
C GLN A 213 -16.15 11.04 5.53
N SER A 214 -15.43 11.79 6.36
CA SER A 214 -14.33 12.63 5.88
C SER A 214 -13.14 11.76 5.47
N TYR A 215 -12.48 12.16 4.38
CA TYR A 215 -11.28 11.48 3.88
C TYR A 215 -10.17 11.41 4.94
N ASN A 216 -10.04 12.45 5.78
CA ASN A 216 -9.04 12.50 6.84
C ASN A 216 -9.27 11.42 7.90
N TYR A 217 -10.53 11.20 8.30
CA TYR A 217 -10.87 10.13 9.25
C TYR A 217 -10.58 8.75 8.64
N TYR A 218 -11.00 8.51 7.39
CA TYR A 218 -10.67 7.26 6.69
C TYR A 218 -9.16 7.02 6.59
N ARG A 219 -8.40 8.03 6.18
CA ARG A 219 -6.94 7.97 6.10
C ARG A 219 -6.33 7.65 7.47
N GLN A 220 -6.77 8.32 8.53
CA GLN A 220 -6.26 8.07 9.88
C GLN A 220 -6.59 6.64 10.37
N THR A 221 -7.82 6.15 10.15
CA THR A 221 -8.19 4.77 10.52
C THR A 221 -7.40 3.72 9.73
N ARG A 222 -7.07 4.02 8.48
CA ARG A 222 -6.24 3.20 7.61
C ARG A 222 -4.78 3.19 8.07
N ASP A 223 -4.27 4.35 8.43
CA ASP A 223 -2.89 4.51 8.89
C ASP A 223 -2.69 3.88 10.28
N ASN A 224 -3.70 3.93 11.14
CA ASN A 224 -3.73 3.33 12.48
C ASN A 224 -3.76 1.80 12.50
N GLU A 225 -4.13 1.12 11.40
CA GLU A 225 -4.02 -0.35 11.33
C GLU A 225 -2.55 -0.75 11.42
N ARG A 226 -2.26 -1.80 12.21
CA ARG A 226 -0.90 -2.32 12.35
C ARG A 226 -0.48 -3.10 11.11
N TRP A 227 0.76 -2.88 10.68
CA TRP A 227 1.38 -3.70 9.67
C TRP A 227 1.62 -5.13 10.19
N GLN A 228 1.35 -6.12 9.35
CA GLN A 228 1.70 -7.51 9.56
C GLN A 228 2.78 -7.88 8.55
N ASP A 229 3.91 -8.40 9.02
CA ASP A 229 5.00 -8.80 8.15
C ASP A 229 4.68 -10.15 7.49
N LEU A 230 5.01 -10.25 6.21
CA LEU A 230 4.77 -11.42 5.37
C LEU A 230 6.08 -12.11 5.00
N ILE A 231 6.04 -13.44 4.98
CA ILE A 231 7.13 -14.27 4.47
C ILE A 231 6.97 -14.38 2.95
N CYS A 232 7.96 -13.87 2.22
CA CYS A 232 7.96 -13.92 0.75
C CYS A 232 8.65 -15.20 0.27
N ILE A 233 7.92 -16.03 -0.48
CA ILE A 233 8.48 -17.18 -1.18
C ILE A 233 8.70 -16.76 -2.64
N MET A 234 9.94 -16.46 -3.00
CA MET A 234 10.31 -15.90 -4.31
C MET A 234 10.21 -16.91 -5.45
N ASN A 235 10.67 -18.13 -5.19
CA ASN A 235 10.80 -19.13 -6.23
C ASN A 235 9.48 -19.89 -6.38
N ALA A 236 8.84 -19.74 -7.54
CA ALA A 236 7.63 -20.48 -7.89
C ALA A 236 7.84 -22.01 -7.85
N ASP A 237 9.07 -22.46 -8.09
CA ASP A 237 9.47 -23.87 -8.04
C ASP A 237 9.94 -24.31 -6.65
N SER A 238 9.92 -23.42 -5.65
CA SER A 238 10.22 -23.79 -4.27
C SER A 238 9.25 -24.86 -3.78
N LEU A 239 9.76 -25.79 -2.96
CA LEU A 239 8.96 -26.84 -2.33
C LEU A 239 7.80 -26.26 -1.52
N ASP A 240 7.99 -25.09 -0.91
CA ASP A 240 6.93 -24.43 -0.13
C ASP A 240 5.83 -23.86 -1.04
N ALA A 241 6.20 -23.28 -2.18
CA ALA A 241 5.24 -22.80 -3.18
C ALA A 241 4.45 -23.97 -3.78
N GLN A 242 5.12 -25.09 -4.09
CA GLN A 242 4.47 -26.31 -4.54
C GLN A 242 3.55 -26.90 -3.47
N ARG A 243 3.96 -26.89 -2.19
CA ARG A 243 3.12 -27.36 -1.08
C ARG A 243 1.86 -26.53 -0.93
N ILE A 244 1.97 -25.20 -0.99
CA ILE A 244 0.81 -24.29 -0.95
C ILE A 244 -0.10 -24.55 -2.16
N ARG A 245 0.47 -24.68 -3.36
CA ARG A 245 -0.30 -25.03 -4.57
C ARG A 245 -1.01 -26.38 -4.43
N GLN A 246 -0.35 -27.38 -3.85
CA GLN A 246 -0.94 -28.68 -3.58
C GLN A 246 -2.07 -28.60 -2.56
N GLN A 247 -1.95 -27.78 -1.51
CA GLN A 247 -3.06 -27.55 -0.56
C GLN A 247 -4.32 -27.01 -1.24
N PHE A 248 -4.17 -26.19 -2.28
CA PHE A 248 -5.31 -25.74 -3.11
C PHE A 248 -5.91 -26.89 -3.95
N LEU A 249 -5.10 -27.88 -4.32
CA LEU A 249 -5.54 -29.06 -5.09
C LEU A 249 -6.09 -30.17 -4.18
N SER A 250 -5.64 -30.26 -2.92
CA SER A 250 -5.97 -31.34 -1.99
C SER A 250 -6.78 -30.86 -0.79
N ASN A 251 -8.09 -30.69 -0.99
CA ASN A 251 -9.08 -30.93 0.08
C ASN A 251 -10.21 -31.80 -0.44
N ASN A 252 -9.87 -33.02 -0.84
CA ASN A 252 -10.84 -34.10 -0.83
C ASN A 252 -11.09 -34.52 0.62
N ASN A 253 -12.31 -34.29 1.09
CA ASN A 253 -12.98 -35.05 2.15
C ASN A 253 -12.38 -35.01 3.57
N GLN A 254 -12.54 -33.90 4.30
CA GLN A 254 -12.74 -33.97 5.76
C GLN A 254 -13.81 -32.97 6.22
N SER A 255 -15.06 -33.25 5.86
CA SER A 255 -16.26 -32.65 6.48
C SER A 255 -17.41 -33.65 6.40
N GLY A 256 -17.22 -34.86 6.94
CA GLY A 256 -18.23 -35.92 6.82
C GLY A 256 -18.01 -37.13 7.73
N ALA A 257 -17.37 -36.96 8.88
CA ALA A 257 -17.27 -38.04 9.86
C ALA A 257 -17.10 -37.50 11.30
N THR A 258 -18.19 -37.04 11.88
CA THR A 258 -18.43 -37.14 13.33
C THR A 258 -19.92 -37.43 13.53
N ASN A 259 -20.22 -38.70 13.82
CA ASN A 259 -21.42 -39.10 14.54
C ASN A 259 -21.34 -38.59 15.99
#